data_AF-A0A358EQC7-F1
#
_entry.id   AF-A0A358EQC7-F1
#
_cell.length_a   1.000
_cell.length_b   1.000
_cell.length_c   1.000
_cell.angle_alpha   90.00
_cell.angle_beta   90.00
_cell.angle_gamma   90.00
#
_symmetry.space_group_name_H-M   'P 1'
#
loop_
_entity.id
_entity.type
_entity.pdbx_description
1 polymer ?
#
loop_
_entity_poly.entity_id
_entity_poly.type
_entity_poly.pdbx_seq_one_letter_code
_entity_poly.pdbx_strand_id
1 'polypeptide(L)'
;FRDWAPLTTAILLMIIATAILHIIAMTASIRAYQIAESTFVAPIEYTYLVFAAVIDFALWAVLPSSTTLIGITLVVGSGILITLRELAAKKSQID
;
A
#
# COMPACT_ATOMS: atom_id res chain seq x y z
N PHE A 1 -7.03 35.26 -5.06
CA PHE A 1 -6.39 34.14 -5.77
C PHE A 1 -4.89 34.26 -5.56
N ARG A 2 -4.19 33.21 -5.11
CA ARG A 2 -2.72 33.23 -5.03
C ARG A 2 -2.17 33.22 -6.46
N ASP A 3 -1.19 34.07 -6.76
CA ASP A 3 -0.43 33.99 -8.00
C ASP A 3 0.28 32.64 -8.12
N TRP A 4 0.70 32.29 -9.34
CA TRP A 4 1.51 31.10 -9.58
C TRP A 4 2.71 31.07 -8.65
N ALA A 5 2.82 30.01 -7.83
CA ALA A 5 3.95 29.84 -6.94
C ALA A 5 5.21 29.58 -7.80
N PRO A 6 6.33 30.27 -7.54
CA PRO A 6 7.56 30.00 -8.24
C PRO A 6 8.04 28.58 -7.92
N LEU A 7 8.61 27.91 -8.91
CA LEU A 7 9.17 26.58 -8.76
C LEU A 7 10.45 26.64 -7.92
N THR A 8 10.30 26.53 -6.61
CA THR A 8 11.44 26.54 -5.68
C THR A 8 12.23 25.23 -5.77
N THR A 9 13.51 25.28 -5.40
CA THR A 9 14.37 24.09 -5.30
C THR A 9 13.77 23.03 -4.39
N ALA A 10 13.11 23.42 -3.30
CA ALA A 10 12.44 22.47 -2.39
C ALA A 10 11.32 21.69 -3.09
N ILE A 11 10.46 22.37 -3.86
CA ILE A 11 9.39 21.72 -4.64
C ILE A 11 9.98 20.78 -5.69
N LEU A 12 11.05 21.20 -6.39
CA LEU A 12 11.77 20.34 -7.34
C LEU A 12 12.29 19.06 -6.68
N LEU A 13 12.91 19.17 -5.51
CA LEU A 13 13.43 18.01 -4.78
C LEU A 13 12.30 17.07 -4.35
N MET A 14 11.16 17.59 -3.88
CA MET A 14 9.99 16.78 -3.54
C MET A 14 9.41 16.06 -4.76
N ILE A 15 9.32 16.73 -5.91
CA ILE A 15 8.86 16.12 -7.17
C ILE A 15 9.80 14.99 -7.59
N ILE A 16 11.11 15.21 -7.57
CA ILE A 16 12.09 14.19 -7.95
C ILE A 16 12.03 13.00 -6.99
N ALA A 17 11.96 13.25 -5.68
CA ALA A 17 11.87 12.19 -4.67
C ALA A 17 10.60 11.34 -4.85
N THR A 18 9.44 11.99 -5.02
CA THR A 18 8.17 11.29 -5.25
C THR A 18 8.17 10.51 -6.56
N ALA A 19 8.75 11.05 -7.64
CA ALA A 19 8.89 10.33 -8.91
C ALA A 19 9.75 9.06 -8.78
N ILE A 20 10.91 9.16 -8.13
CA ILE A 20 11.81 8.00 -7.93
C ILE A 20 11.11 6.92 -7.10
N LEU A 21 10.49 7.31 -5.98
CA LEU A 21 9.75 6.38 -5.12
C LEU A 21 8.60 5.71 -5.87
N HIS A 22 7.86 6.45 -6.69
CA HIS A 22 6.77 5.91 -7.48
C HIS A 22 7.27 4.92 -8.54
N ILE A 23 8.37 5.22 -9.25
CA ILE A 23 8.96 4.30 -10.23
C ILE A 23 9.39 2.99 -9.55
N ILE A 24 10.03 3.06 -8.38
CA ILE A 24 10.43 1.87 -7.61
C ILE A 24 9.20 1.06 -7.20
N ALA A 25 8.19 1.71 -6.62
CA ALA A 25 6.96 1.05 -6.17
C ALA A 25 6.22 0.38 -7.33
N MET A 26 6.07 1.08 -8.46
CA MET A 26 5.38 0.57 -9.65
C MET A 26 6.15 -0.61 -10.27
N THR A 27 7.48 -0.50 -10.37
CA THR A 27 8.32 -1.59 -10.91
C THR A 27 8.23 -2.83 -10.02
N ALA A 28 8.28 -2.67 -8.70
CA ALA A 28 8.12 -3.77 -7.75
C ALA A 28 6.72 -4.41 -7.86
N SER A 29 5.68 -3.60 -8.01
CA SER A 29 4.30 -4.07 -8.18
C SER A 29 4.14 -4.90 -9.46
N ILE A 30 4.66 -4.40 -10.59
CA ILE A 30 4.67 -5.14 -11.86
C ILE A 30 5.40 -6.49 -11.70
N ARG A 31 6.56 -6.49 -11.03
CA ARG A 31 7.33 -7.72 -10.78
C ARG A 31 6.56 -8.71 -9.90
N ALA A 32 5.86 -8.25 -8.86
CA ALA A 32 5.04 -9.11 -8.01
C ALA A 32 3.95 -9.84 -8.82
N TYR A 33 3.25 -9.12 -9.69
CA TYR A 33 2.24 -9.69 -10.58
C TYR A 33 2.80 -10.64 -11.65
N GLN A 34 4.09 -10.57 -11.97
CA GLN A 34 4.75 -11.48 -12.91
C GLN A 34 5.14 -12.82 -12.28
N ILE A 35 5.36 -12.87 -10.96
CA ILE A 35 5.94 -14.04 -10.28
C ILE A 35 4.98 -14.77 -9.34
N ALA A 36 3.87 -14.14 -8.96
CA ALA A 36 2.88 -14.70 -8.05
C ALA A 36 1.48 -14.69 -8.68
N GLU A 37 0.57 -15.51 -8.14
CA GLU A 37 -0.83 -15.52 -8.58
C GLU A 37 -1.49 -14.17 -8.33
N SER A 38 -2.29 -13.68 -9.28
CA SER A 38 -2.98 -12.39 -9.16
C SER A 38 -3.88 -12.31 -7.94
N THR A 39 -4.52 -13.43 -7.58
CA THR A 39 -5.35 -13.59 -6.38
C THR A 39 -4.58 -13.48 -5.07
N PHE A 40 -3.27 -13.73 -5.08
CA PHE A 40 -2.41 -13.54 -3.92
C PHE A 40 -1.93 -12.09 -3.80
N VAL A 41 -1.57 -11.48 -4.93
CA VAL A 41 -0.99 -10.12 -4.94
C VAL A 41 -2.04 -9.04 -4.66
N ALA A 42 -3.26 -9.19 -5.18
CA ALA A 42 -4.29 -8.15 -5.06
C ALA A 42 -4.62 -7.74 -3.61
N PRO A 43 -4.80 -8.66 -2.65
CA PRO A 43 -5.02 -8.29 -1.25
C PRO A 43 -3.84 -7.57 -0.59
N ILE A 44 -2.61 -7.93 -0.95
CA ILE A 44 -1.40 -7.26 -0.44
C ILE A 44 -1.36 -5.81 -0.93
N GLU A 45 -1.69 -5.58 -2.20
CA GLU A 45 -1.77 -4.24 -2.77
C GLU A 45 -2.72 -3.34 -1.97
N TYR A 46 -3.90 -3.83 -1.58
CA TYR A 46 -4.86 -3.07 -0.78
C TYR A 46 -4.36 -2.68 0.62
N THR A 47 -3.25 -3.23 1.11
CA THR A 47 -2.65 -2.84 2.40
C THR A 47 -2.30 -1.35 2.45
N TYR A 48 -2.05 -0.69 1.31
CA TYR A 48 -1.81 0.75 1.29
C TYR A 48 -2.99 1.55 1.86
N LEU A 49 -4.23 1.04 1.79
CA LEU A 49 -5.42 1.69 2.35
C LEU A 49 -5.32 1.85 3.87
N VAL A 50 -4.67 0.89 4.54
CA VAL A 50 -4.41 0.96 5.99
C VAL A 50 -3.47 2.12 6.28
N PHE A 51 -2.37 2.23 5.52
CA PHE A 51 -1.43 3.34 5.65
C PHE A 51 -2.06 4.68 5.28
N ALA A 52 -2.90 4.72 4.25
CA ALA A 52 -3.63 5.92 3.85
C ALA A 52 -4.53 6.43 4.99
N ALA A 53 -5.28 5.54 5.64
CA ALA A 53 -6.11 5.92 6.79
C ALA A 53 -5.28 6.40 8.00
N VAL A 54 -4.13 5.78 8.25
CA VAL A 54 -3.21 6.21 9.32
C VAL A 54 -2.63 7.60 9.02
N ILE A 55 -2.21 7.84 7.78
CA ILE A 55 -1.65 9.13 7.34
C ILE A 55 -2.74 10.21 7.37
N ASP A 56 -3.95 9.89 6.92
CA ASP A 56 -5.10 10.79 6.95
C ASP A 56 -5.46 11.22 8.38
N PHE A 57 -5.48 10.26 9.31
CA PHE A 57 -5.62 10.59 10.72
C PHE A 57 -4.44 11.43 11.24
N ALA A 58 -3.20 11.09 10.87
CA ALA A 58 -2.00 11.73 11.41
C ALA A 58 -1.84 13.20 11.00
N LEU A 59 -2.13 13.57 9.74
CA LEU A 59 -1.93 14.96 9.28
C LEU A 59 -3.21 15.80 9.35
N TRP A 60 -4.39 15.19 9.34
CA TRP A 60 -5.67 15.91 9.33
C TRP A 60 -6.53 15.69 10.58
N ALA A 61 -6.12 14.81 11.50
CA ALA A 61 -6.87 14.45 12.71
C ALA A 61 -8.31 13.97 12.45
N VAL A 62 -8.57 13.44 11.24
CA VAL A 62 -9.88 12.92 10.85
C VAL A 62 -9.98 11.46 11.29
N LEU A 63 -10.93 11.16 12.19
CA LEU A 63 -11.14 9.79 12.64
C LEU A 63 -11.72 8.92 11.52
N PRO A 64 -11.22 7.68 11.34
CA PRO A 64 -11.80 6.73 10.40
C PRO A 64 -13.27 6.44 10.75
N SER A 65 -14.13 6.43 9.74
CA SER A 65 -15.53 5.99 9.91
C SER A 65 -15.60 4.50 10.26
N SER A 66 -16.73 4.05 10.81
CA SER A 66 -16.97 2.62 11.07
C SER A 66 -16.77 1.76 9.81
N THR A 67 -17.18 2.26 8.64
CA THR A 67 -17.01 1.56 7.36
C THR A 67 -15.53 1.44 6.98
N THR A 68 -14.73 2.49 7.24
CA THR A 68 -13.28 2.47 7.03
C THR A 68 -12.60 1.42 7.92
N LEU A 69 -13.01 1.33 9.19
CA LEU A 69 -12.48 0.33 10.13
C LEU A 69 -12.81 -1.10 9.70
N ILE A 70 -14.02 -1.34 9.19
CA ILE A 70 -14.40 -2.65 8.62
C ILE A 70 -13.51 -2.98 7.43
N GLY A 71 -13.33 -2.05 6.49
CA GLY A 71 -12.45 -2.23 5.33
C GLY A 71 -11.01 -2.57 5.72
N ILE A 72 -10.43 -1.82 6.67
CA ILE A 72 -9.09 -2.07 7.19
C ILE A 72 -8.99 -3.48 7.81
N THR A 73 -9.99 -3.87 8.60
CA THR A 73 -10.02 -5.19 9.24
C THR A 73 -10.06 -6.32 8.20
N LEU A 74 -10.84 -6.15 7.13
CA LEU A 74 -10.93 -7.13 6.04
C LEU A 74 -9.62 -7.25 5.26
N VAL A 75 -8.97 -6.13 4.94
CA VAL A 75 -7.67 -6.11 4.25
C VAL A 75 -6.60 -6.80 5.09
N VAL A 76 -6.47 -6.42 6.37
CA VAL A 76 -5.49 -7.02 7.29
C VAL A 76 -5.76 -8.51 7.51
N GLY A 77 -7.04 -8.88 7.72
CA GLY A 77 -7.45 -10.27 7.89
C GLY A 77 -7.17 -11.13 6.65
N SER A 78 -7.40 -10.59 5.45
CA SER A 78 -7.07 -11.27 4.20
C SER A 78 -5.57 -11.54 4.07
N GLY A 79 -4.72 -10.55 4.36
CA GLY A 79 -3.26 -10.72 4.35
C GLY A 79 -2.80 -11.83 5.29
N ILE A 80 -3.29 -11.83 6.53
CA ILE A 80 -2.97 -12.87 7.53
C ILE A 80 -3.41 -14.26 7.04
N LEU A 81 -4.65 -14.39 6.57
CA LEU A 81 -5.18 -15.67 6.08
C LEU A 81 -4.35 -16.22 4.93
N ILE A 82 -3.95 -15.36 4.01
CA ILE A 82 -3.13 -15.73 2.85
C ILE A 82 -1.76 -16.25 3.29
N THR A 83 -1.05 -15.53 4.17
CA THR A 83 0.25 -15.97 4.68
C THR A 83 0.14 -17.31 5.42
N LEU A 84 -0.91 -17.50 6.24
CA LEU A 84 -1.13 -18.76 6.94
C LEU A 84 -1.37 -19.94 5.98
N ARG A 85 -2.09 -19.71 4.87
CA ARG A 85 -2.34 -20.73 3.84
C ARG A 85 -1.05 -21.13 3.13
N GLU A 86 -0.19 -20.18 2.79
CA GLU A 86 1.11 -20.48 2.18
C GLU A 86 2.04 -21.26 3.11
N LEU A 87 2.10 -20.88 4.39
CA LEU A 87 2.89 -21.60 5.39
C LEU A 87 2.42 -23.05 5.56
N ALA A 88 1.10 -23.28 5.56
CA ALA A 88 0.52 -24.62 5.63
C ALA A 88 0.82 -25.45 4.36
N ALA A 89 0.70 -24.85 3.17
CA ALA A 89 1.02 -25.51 1.91
C ALA A 89 2.49 -25.91 1.84
N LYS A 90 3.39 -25.03 2.28
CA LYS A 90 4.84 -25.28 2.29
C LYS A 90 5.23 -26.39 3.28
N LYS A 91 4.54 -26.51 4.42
CA LYS A 91 4.76 -27.58 5.40
C LYS A 91 4.41 -28.96 4.82
N SER A 92 3.31 -29.07 4.09
CA SER A 92 2.87 -30.32 3.44
C SER A 92 3.82 -30.83 2.34
N GLN A 93 4.74 -29.99 1.84
CA GLN A 93 5.75 -30.39 0.85
C GLN A 93 7.04 -30.93 1.49
N ILE A 94 7.23 -30.71 2.79
CA ILE A 94 8.43 -31.09 3.54
C ILE A 94 8.26 -32.46 4.23
N ASP A 95 7.00 -32.84 4.52
CA ASP A 95 6.62 -34.17 5.03
C ASP A 95 6.42 -35.17 3.87
#